data_AF-A0A812INN1-F1
#
_entry.id   AF-A0A812INN1-F1
#
_cell.length_a   1.000
_cell.length_b   1.000
_cell.length_c   1.000
_cell.angle_alpha   90.00
_cell.angle_beta   90.00
_cell.angle_gamma   90.00
#
_symmetry.space_group_name_H-M   'P 1'
#
loop_
_entity.id
_entity.type
_entity.pdbx_description
1 polymer ?
#
loop_
_entity_poly.entity_id
_entity_poly.type
_entity_poly.pdbx_seq_one_letter_code
_entity_poly.pdbx_strand_id
1 'polypeptide(L)'
;MKRPIFTGPGSLKRQKKPEPADGASQSTRAPPSHDATLGFEQSPRPWFQENNDNSEVNCKAVQQARAEPPVPRPIEDSLENVIEGIKTGKLAALAKTMRDEIGIKDSAWESMAPRNAVQAFLGRYTHARNPEYDLQHIARDNGDVLVRLRTPAFFGRHYEVEGNEPRDACAAFKYDPEVDKARRKLLPPLQKIRQHCMLSKAQKEELRKRGFDAEDVQNDVYMLVYSGFRPLGCCTAFWDGNVSKPPMIFKKPE
;
A
#
# COMPACT_ATOMS: atom_id res chain seq x y z
N MET A 1 -2.32 31.17 22.54
CA MET A 1 -1.53 30.18 21.76
C MET A 1 -1.22 28.99 22.67
N LYS A 2 -1.84 27.83 22.44
CA LYS A 2 -1.65 26.61 23.24
C LYS A 2 -1.00 25.54 22.35
N ARG A 3 0.18 25.05 22.74
CA ARG A 3 0.83 23.87 22.13
C ARG A 3 0.27 22.61 22.78
N PRO A 4 0.04 21.51 22.05
CA PRO A 4 -0.16 20.22 22.68
C PRO A 4 1.19 19.53 22.97
N ILE A 5 1.20 18.91 24.14
CA ILE A 5 2.28 18.17 24.79
C ILE A 5 2.40 16.79 24.15
N PHE A 6 3.64 16.38 23.89
CA PHE A 6 4.00 15.05 23.39
C PHE A 6 4.09 14.07 24.56
N THR A 7 3.20 13.09 24.60
CA THR A 7 3.27 11.88 25.46
C THR A 7 3.17 10.67 24.54
N GLY A 8 4.10 9.73 24.50
CA GLY A 8 5.21 9.53 25.41
C GLY A 8 6.21 8.46 24.92
N PRO A 9 7.05 7.95 25.84
CA PRO A 9 8.10 6.98 25.54
C PRO A 9 7.72 5.55 26.00
N GLY A 10 8.27 4.55 25.30
CA GLY A 10 8.69 3.29 25.94
C GLY A 10 8.01 2.00 25.46
N SER A 11 8.79 1.14 24.80
CA SER A 11 8.99 -0.26 25.26
C SER A 11 10.08 -0.97 24.44
N LEU A 12 11.33 -0.79 24.85
CA LEU A 12 12.46 -1.65 24.50
C LEU A 12 12.88 -2.42 25.76
N LYS A 13 12.08 -3.42 26.16
CA LYS A 13 12.50 -4.46 27.13
C LYS A 13 11.70 -5.74 26.92
N ARG A 14 12.31 -6.76 26.32
CA ARG A 14 12.06 -8.18 26.67
C ARG A 14 13.24 -9.03 26.20
N GLN A 15 14.16 -9.31 27.11
CA GLN A 15 15.10 -10.43 26.96
C GLN A 15 14.31 -11.73 27.20
N LYS A 16 14.39 -12.67 26.25
CA LYS A 16 13.74 -13.99 26.33
C LYS A 16 14.60 -14.91 27.19
N LYS A 17 14.05 -15.38 28.31
CA LYS A 17 14.63 -16.41 29.19
C LYS A 17 14.19 -17.80 28.65
N PRO A 18 15.04 -18.84 28.64
CA PRO A 18 14.69 -20.13 28.03
C PRO A 18 13.77 -20.98 28.92
N GLU A 19 12.94 -21.79 28.25
CA GLU A 19 12.03 -22.83 28.77
C GLU A 19 12.76 -23.96 29.50
N PRO A 20 12.00 -24.75 30.27
CA PRO A 20 12.14 -26.19 30.22
C PRO A 20 10.83 -26.90 29.80
N ALA A 21 11.04 -28.00 29.08
CA ALA A 21 10.07 -28.96 28.60
C ALA A 21 9.45 -29.80 29.74
N ASP A 22 8.24 -30.31 29.51
CA ASP A 22 7.90 -31.75 29.58
C ASP A 22 6.38 -31.99 29.58
N GLY A 23 5.97 -33.12 29.00
CA GLY A 23 4.81 -33.86 29.53
C GLY A 23 3.67 -34.15 28.56
N ALA A 24 3.74 -35.29 27.88
CA ALA A 24 2.69 -35.92 27.09
C ALA A 24 1.50 -36.43 27.93
N SER A 25 0.30 -36.57 27.34
CA SER A 25 -0.48 -37.83 27.32
C SER A 25 -1.82 -37.74 26.59
N GLN A 26 -2.23 -38.91 26.09
CA GLN A 26 -3.22 -39.24 25.07
C GLN A 26 -4.68 -39.25 25.60
N SER A 27 -5.68 -39.28 24.68
CA SER A 27 -6.58 -40.43 24.50
C SER A 27 -8.00 -40.09 23.95
N THR A 28 -8.33 -40.75 22.83
CA THR A 28 -9.62 -41.31 22.34
C THR A 28 -10.96 -40.57 22.51
N ARG A 29 -11.74 -40.40 21.43
CA ARG A 29 -12.77 -41.33 20.88
C ARG A 29 -13.64 -40.63 19.81
N ALA A 30 -14.09 -41.39 18.81
CA ALA A 30 -15.17 -41.09 17.85
C ALA A 30 -16.03 -42.37 17.70
N PRO A 31 -17.13 -42.41 16.91
CA PRO A 31 -18.27 -41.49 16.71
C PRO A 31 -19.62 -42.24 17.01
N PRO A 32 -20.83 -41.80 16.57
CA PRO A 32 -21.29 -42.17 15.21
C PRO A 32 -22.19 -41.16 14.45
N SER A 33 -22.40 -41.53 13.19
CA SER A 33 -23.17 -41.06 12.01
C SER A 33 -24.58 -40.45 12.18
N HIS A 34 -24.96 -39.60 11.23
CA HIS A 34 -26.19 -39.76 10.42
C HIS A 34 -26.13 -38.98 9.08
N ASP A 35 -26.66 -39.64 8.04
CA ASP A 35 -26.88 -39.24 6.65
C ASP A 35 -27.63 -37.91 6.43
N ALA A 36 -27.35 -37.26 5.29
CA ALA A 36 -28.37 -36.89 4.29
C ALA A 36 -27.73 -36.37 2.99
N THR A 37 -27.83 -37.19 1.97
CA THR A 37 -27.64 -36.96 0.53
C THR A 37 -28.63 -35.93 -0.03
N LEU A 38 -28.19 -35.06 -0.94
CA LEU A 38 -28.90 -34.45 -2.10
C LEU A 38 -27.86 -33.49 -2.72
N GLY A 39 -27.32 -33.66 -3.93
CA GLY A 39 -27.95 -34.06 -5.19
C GLY A 39 -28.13 -32.82 -6.06
N PHE A 40 -27.06 -32.29 -6.66
CA PHE A 40 -27.17 -31.36 -7.79
C PHE A 40 -25.97 -31.51 -8.73
N GLU A 41 -26.12 -32.45 -9.67
CA GLU A 41 -25.45 -32.42 -10.96
C GLU A 41 -26.03 -31.28 -11.79
N GLN A 42 -25.17 -30.43 -12.36
CA GLN A 42 -25.29 -30.10 -13.78
C GLN A 42 -23.93 -29.73 -14.36
N SER A 43 -23.69 -30.38 -15.48
CA SER A 43 -22.44 -30.57 -16.22
C SER A 43 -21.95 -29.31 -16.97
N PRO A 44 -20.72 -29.37 -17.52
CA PRO A 44 -19.96 -28.23 -18.01
C PRO A 44 -20.27 -27.91 -19.48
N ARG A 45 -19.90 -26.70 -19.93
CA ARG A 45 -19.60 -26.47 -21.35
C ARG A 45 -18.25 -25.75 -21.55
N PRO A 46 -17.38 -26.32 -22.42
CA PRO A 46 -16.07 -25.79 -22.79
C PRO A 46 -16.14 -25.05 -24.14
N TRP A 47 -15.41 -23.95 -24.28
CA TRP A 47 -14.88 -23.53 -25.58
C TRP A 47 -13.68 -22.61 -25.39
N PHE A 48 -12.51 -23.22 -25.59
CA PHE A 48 -11.26 -22.62 -26.02
C PHE A 48 -11.48 -21.78 -27.29
N GLN A 49 -10.84 -20.62 -27.40
CA GLN A 49 -10.03 -20.34 -28.60
C GLN A 49 -8.93 -19.32 -28.28
N GLU A 50 -7.70 -19.83 -28.28
CA GLU A 50 -6.48 -19.06 -28.48
C GLU A 50 -6.61 -18.24 -29.76
N ASN A 51 -6.31 -16.95 -29.69
CA ASN A 51 -5.72 -16.24 -30.82
C ASN A 51 -4.38 -15.66 -30.33
N ASN A 52 -3.38 -16.52 -30.47
CA ASN A 52 -1.97 -16.19 -30.44
C ASN A 52 -1.61 -15.60 -31.81
N ASP A 53 -1.89 -14.31 -32.03
CA ASP A 53 -1.38 -13.58 -33.19
C ASP A 53 -0.07 -12.89 -32.82
N ASN A 54 0.98 -13.70 -32.96
CA ASN A 54 2.37 -13.32 -33.00
C ASN A 54 2.61 -12.52 -34.29
N SER A 55 2.33 -11.21 -34.28
CA SER A 55 2.80 -10.30 -35.33
C SER A 55 4.08 -9.62 -34.86
N GLU A 56 5.20 -10.18 -35.33
CA GLU A 56 6.50 -9.54 -35.35
C GLU A 56 6.42 -8.20 -36.09
N VAL A 57 6.28 -7.10 -35.34
CA VAL A 57 6.65 -5.78 -35.85
C VAL A 57 8.01 -5.44 -35.27
N ASN A 58 9.02 -5.69 -36.10
CA ASN A 58 10.40 -5.28 -35.98
C ASN A 58 10.51 -3.76 -35.78
N CYS A 59 10.49 -3.31 -34.52
CA CYS A 59 10.86 -1.94 -34.13
C CYS A 59 12.30 -1.92 -33.61
N LYS A 60 13.26 -2.13 -34.51
CA LYS A 60 14.64 -1.68 -34.32
C LYS A 60 14.67 -0.16 -34.43
N ALA A 61 14.52 0.58 -33.32
CA ALA A 61 15.12 1.91 -33.15
C ALA A 61 14.98 2.41 -31.69
N VAL A 62 16.10 2.91 -31.17
CA VAL A 62 16.27 3.70 -29.93
C VAL A 62 16.30 2.91 -28.62
N GLN A 63 17.32 2.05 -28.49
CA GLN A 63 17.99 1.87 -27.20
C GLN A 63 18.70 3.18 -26.84
N GLN A 64 17.99 4.08 -26.18
CA GLN A 64 18.65 5.08 -25.34
C GLN A 64 18.57 4.53 -23.93
N ALA A 65 19.67 3.90 -23.51
CA ALA A 65 19.90 3.53 -22.12
C ALA A 65 19.82 4.81 -21.28
N ARG A 66 18.61 5.15 -20.80
CA ARG A 66 18.45 5.98 -19.61
C ARG A 66 19.12 5.17 -18.52
N ALA A 67 20.35 5.57 -18.16
CA ALA A 67 20.96 5.18 -16.91
C ALA A 67 19.92 5.50 -15.82
N GLU A 68 19.26 4.46 -15.30
CA GLU A 68 18.47 4.62 -14.11
C GLU A 68 19.43 5.18 -13.05
N PRO A 69 19.10 6.29 -12.36
CA PRO A 69 19.93 6.79 -11.29
C PRO A 69 20.15 5.65 -10.29
N PRO A 70 21.36 5.50 -9.72
CA PRO A 70 21.67 4.41 -8.81
C PRO A 70 20.58 4.33 -7.75
N VAL A 71 19.96 3.14 -7.62
CA VAL A 71 18.94 2.87 -6.62
C VAL A 71 19.51 3.33 -5.27
N PRO A 72 18.88 4.29 -4.59
CA PRO A 72 19.38 4.77 -3.31
C PRO A 72 19.57 3.60 -2.37
N ARG A 73 20.78 3.52 -1.82
CA ARG A 73 21.21 2.36 -1.05
C ARG A 73 20.39 2.27 0.25
N PRO A 74 20.17 1.04 0.78
CA PRO A 74 19.55 0.81 2.08
C PRO A 74 20.22 1.67 3.15
N ILE A 75 19.59 1.86 4.32
CA ILE A 75 20.21 2.62 5.43
C ILE A 75 21.63 2.09 5.69
N GLU A 76 22.66 2.78 5.18
CA GLU A 76 24.08 2.37 5.27
C GLU A 76 24.69 2.73 6.63
N ASP A 77 23.88 3.30 7.52
CA ASP A 77 24.24 3.63 8.88
C ASP A 77 24.56 2.37 9.69
N SER A 78 25.50 2.50 10.63
CA SER A 78 25.77 1.46 11.62
C SER A 78 24.48 1.09 12.37
N LEU A 79 24.40 -0.12 12.93
CA LEU A 79 23.21 -0.52 13.67
C LEU A 79 22.95 0.43 14.86
N GLU A 80 24.01 0.93 15.47
CA GLU A 80 23.97 1.92 16.55
C GLU A 80 23.27 3.20 16.08
N ASN A 81 23.62 3.71 14.90
CA ASN A 81 22.99 4.89 14.30
C ASN A 81 21.51 4.65 13.98
N VAL A 82 21.14 3.44 13.53
CA VAL A 82 19.73 3.07 13.32
C VAL A 82 18.95 3.10 14.63
N ILE A 83 19.45 2.43 15.67
CA ILE A 83 18.80 2.35 16.98
C ILE A 83 18.71 3.74 17.62
N GLU A 84 19.79 4.52 17.58
CA GLU A 84 19.79 5.90 18.07
C GLU A 84 18.83 6.77 17.26
N GLY A 85 18.82 6.60 15.93
CA GLY A 85 17.94 7.30 15.01
C GLY A 85 16.46 7.02 15.29
N ILE A 86 16.11 5.79 15.68
CA ILE A 86 14.76 5.44 16.13
C ILE A 86 14.44 6.18 17.44
N LYS A 87 15.31 6.09 18.45
CA LYS A 87 15.10 6.70 19.77
C LYS A 87 14.98 8.23 19.70
N THR A 88 15.75 8.85 18.82
CA THR A 88 15.85 10.31 18.68
C THR A 88 14.90 10.87 17.61
N GLY A 89 14.21 10.01 16.86
CA GLY A 89 13.36 10.41 15.73
C GLY A 89 14.13 10.97 14.53
N LYS A 90 15.48 10.91 14.51
CA LYS A 90 16.30 11.42 13.40
C LYS A 90 15.97 10.75 12.07
N LEU A 91 15.49 9.51 12.08
CA LEU A 91 15.10 8.79 10.86
C LEU A 91 13.94 9.44 10.10
N ALA A 92 13.11 10.27 10.75
CA ALA A 92 12.10 11.06 10.06
C ALA A 92 12.73 12.03 9.04
N ALA A 93 14.00 12.42 9.22
CA ALA A 93 14.71 13.27 8.26
C ALA A 93 14.96 12.57 6.92
N LEU A 94 14.94 11.22 6.86
CA LEU A 94 15.01 10.48 5.59
C LEU A 94 13.83 10.79 4.66
N ALA A 95 12.67 11.20 5.20
CA ALA A 95 11.57 11.67 4.35
C ALA A 95 11.97 12.86 3.46
N LYS A 96 12.87 13.73 3.95
CA LYS A 96 13.34 14.91 3.21
C LYS A 96 14.16 14.55 1.97
N THR A 97 14.89 13.43 2.01
CA THR A 97 15.70 12.98 0.86
C THR A 97 14.83 12.42 -0.27
N MET A 98 13.59 12.02 0.05
CA MET A 98 12.58 11.55 -0.91
C MET A 98 11.58 12.65 -1.33
N ARG A 99 11.89 13.92 -1.09
CA ARG A 99 10.97 15.03 -1.38
C ARG A 99 10.54 15.07 -2.85
N ASP A 100 11.45 14.76 -3.77
CA ASP A 100 11.19 14.79 -5.22
C ASP A 100 10.33 13.62 -5.73
N GLU A 101 10.07 12.63 -4.86
CA GLU A 101 9.19 11.48 -5.12
C GLU A 101 7.77 11.71 -4.57
N ILE A 102 7.55 12.81 -3.85
CA ILE A 102 6.23 13.20 -3.34
C ILE A 102 5.32 13.57 -4.51
N GLY A 103 4.09 13.07 -4.45
CA GLY A 103 3.05 13.29 -5.42
C GLY A 103 3.21 12.47 -6.71
N ILE A 104 2.19 12.50 -7.56
CA ILE A 104 2.26 12.02 -8.94
C ILE A 104 2.62 13.21 -9.81
N LYS A 105 3.74 13.11 -10.55
CA LYS A 105 4.24 14.19 -11.42
C LYS A 105 3.26 14.48 -12.56
N ASP A 106 3.15 15.73 -12.97
CA ASP A 106 2.20 16.19 -14.00
C ASP A 106 2.36 15.41 -15.31
N SER A 107 3.59 15.22 -15.79
CA SER A 107 3.85 14.44 -17.00
C SER A 107 3.35 12.99 -16.91
N ALA A 108 3.56 12.34 -15.76
CA ALA A 108 3.10 10.97 -15.53
C ALA A 108 1.57 10.91 -15.39
N TRP A 109 0.97 11.89 -14.69
CA TRP A 109 -0.48 11.98 -14.54
C TRP A 109 -1.19 12.15 -15.87
N GLU A 110 -0.73 13.08 -16.72
CA GLU A 110 -1.35 13.34 -18.02
C GLU A 110 -1.26 12.14 -18.95
N SER A 111 -0.10 11.46 -19.01
CA SER A 111 0.07 10.25 -19.82
C SER A 111 -0.76 9.05 -19.35
N MET A 112 -1.22 9.03 -18.09
CA MET A 112 -1.92 7.88 -17.52
C MET A 112 -3.35 7.78 -18.06
N ALA A 113 -3.74 6.57 -18.43
CA ALA A 113 -5.14 6.24 -18.69
C ALA A 113 -5.98 6.53 -17.43
N PRO A 114 -7.23 7.03 -17.54
CA PRO A 114 -8.02 7.46 -16.39
C PRO A 114 -8.18 6.39 -15.29
N ARG A 115 -8.44 5.14 -15.67
CA ARG A 115 -8.53 4.02 -14.71
C ARG A 115 -7.23 3.78 -13.94
N ASN A 116 -6.09 3.90 -14.62
CA ASN A 116 -4.77 3.74 -13.99
C ASN A 116 -4.47 4.93 -13.05
N ALA A 117 -4.93 6.14 -13.40
CA ALA A 117 -4.81 7.32 -12.55
C ALA A 117 -5.60 7.14 -11.23
N VAL A 118 -6.82 6.60 -11.28
CA VAL A 118 -7.61 6.22 -10.10
C VAL A 118 -6.85 5.23 -9.23
N GLN A 119 -6.35 4.14 -9.82
CA GLN A 119 -5.63 3.11 -9.08
C GLN A 119 -4.31 3.61 -8.48
N ALA A 120 -3.54 4.40 -9.23
CA ALA A 120 -2.28 4.99 -8.75
C ALA A 120 -2.52 6.00 -7.62
N PHE A 121 -3.54 6.85 -7.75
CA PHE A 121 -3.93 7.79 -6.71
C PHE A 121 -4.37 7.05 -5.44
N LEU A 122 -5.39 6.20 -5.54
CA LEU A 122 -5.98 5.56 -4.36
C LEU A 122 -5.02 4.58 -3.71
N GLY A 123 -4.18 3.89 -4.48
CA GLY A 123 -3.18 2.98 -3.94
C GLY A 123 -2.13 3.71 -3.10
N ARG A 124 -1.71 4.91 -3.51
CA ARG A 124 -0.80 5.75 -2.72
C ARG A 124 -1.52 6.44 -1.56
N TYR A 125 -2.75 6.91 -1.77
CA TYR A 125 -3.52 7.62 -0.76
C TYR A 125 -3.92 6.73 0.41
N THR A 126 -4.23 5.45 0.14
CA THR A 126 -4.68 4.47 1.15
C THR A 126 -3.60 3.49 1.59
N HIS A 127 -2.45 3.45 0.91
CA HIS A 127 -1.42 2.39 1.05
C HIS A 127 -1.92 0.98 0.72
N ALA A 128 -3.00 0.85 -0.03
CA ALA A 128 -3.50 -0.43 -0.48
C ALA A 128 -2.85 -0.84 -1.81
N ARG A 129 -2.46 -2.12 -1.92
CA ARG A 129 -2.07 -2.71 -3.21
C ARG A 129 -3.25 -2.72 -4.20
N ASN A 130 -4.43 -3.05 -3.68
CA ASN A 130 -5.69 -3.07 -4.40
C ASN A 130 -6.63 -2.07 -3.69
N PRO A 131 -6.60 -0.78 -4.08
CA PRO A 131 -7.49 0.21 -3.48
C PRO A 131 -8.95 -0.10 -3.80
N GLU A 132 -9.82 0.11 -2.82
CA GLU A 132 -11.26 -0.09 -2.95
C GLU A 132 -11.90 1.11 -3.65
N TYR A 133 -12.57 0.84 -4.78
CA TYR A 133 -13.43 1.77 -5.50
C TYR A 133 -14.41 0.96 -6.34
N ASP A 134 -15.60 1.52 -6.58
CA ASP A 134 -16.65 0.83 -7.32
C ASP A 134 -16.99 1.59 -8.60
N LEU A 135 -17.23 0.84 -9.67
CA LEU A 135 -17.78 1.36 -10.92
C LEU A 135 -19.18 0.79 -11.11
N GLN A 136 -20.16 1.66 -11.31
CA GLN A 136 -21.58 1.30 -11.42
C GLN A 136 -22.14 1.84 -12.73
N HIS A 137 -22.90 1.01 -13.45
CA HIS A 137 -23.78 1.45 -14.53
C HIS A 137 -25.19 1.60 -13.97
N ILE A 138 -25.79 2.77 -14.17
CA ILE A 138 -27.11 3.11 -13.64
C ILE A 138 -27.97 3.46 -14.85
N ALA A 139 -28.90 2.55 -15.20
CA ALA A 139 -29.92 2.84 -16.21
C ALA A 139 -30.95 3.80 -15.62
N ARG A 140 -31.27 4.86 -16.35
CA ARG A 140 -32.34 5.82 -16.02
C ARG A 140 -33.62 5.45 -16.77
N ASP A 141 -34.77 5.88 -16.23
CA ASP A 141 -36.10 5.59 -16.77
C ASP A 141 -36.32 6.13 -18.19
N ASN A 142 -35.54 7.13 -18.60
CA ASN A 142 -35.56 7.73 -19.94
C ASN A 142 -34.71 6.97 -20.98
N GLY A 143 -34.07 5.86 -20.61
CA GLY A 143 -33.19 5.08 -21.48
C GLY A 143 -31.74 5.55 -21.47
N ASP A 144 -31.40 6.64 -20.77
CA ASP A 144 -30.01 7.08 -20.62
C ASP A 144 -29.26 6.15 -19.65
N VAL A 145 -27.95 6.02 -19.87
CA VAL A 145 -27.06 5.31 -18.97
C VAL A 145 -26.13 6.31 -18.31
N LEU A 146 -26.03 6.21 -16.99
CA LEU A 146 -25.01 6.88 -16.19
C LEU A 146 -23.93 5.90 -15.81
N VAL A 147 -22.69 6.35 -15.85
CA VAL A 147 -21.58 5.66 -15.19
C VAL A 147 -21.15 6.44 -13.97
N ARG A 148 -21.04 5.73 -12.84
CA ARG A 148 -20.62 6.28 -11.55
C ARG A 148 -19.35 5.58 -11.08
N LEU A 149 -18.33 6.37 -10.76
CA LEU A 149 -17.18 5.94 -9.96
C LEU A 149 -17.41 6.36 -8.50
N ARG A 150 -17.33 5.42 -7.56
CA ARG A 150 -17.32 5.69 -6.12
C ARG A 150 -15.93 5.49 -5.56
N THR A 151 -15.44 6.47 -4.81
CA THR A 151 -14.15 6.39 -4.11
C THR A 151 -14.38 6.51 -2.59
N PRO A 152 -14.78 5.42 -1.91
CA PRO A 152 -15.09 5.45 -0.47
C PRO A 152 -13.95 6.05 0.35
N ALA A 153 -12.73 5.63 0.04
CA ALA A 153 -11.53 6.06 0.73
C ALA A 153 -11.07 7.48 0.38
N PHE A 154 -11.79 8.25 -0.46
CA PHE A 154 -11.52 9.66 -0.73
C PHE A 154 -12.79 10.48 -0.46
N PHE A 155 -13.12 10.61 0.83
CA PHE A 155 -14.27 11.34 1.37
C PHE A 155 -15.62 10.87 0.84
N GLY A 156 -15.74 9.58 0.51
CA GLY A 156 -16.98 9.03 -0.06
C GLY A 156 -17.40 9.69 -1.38
N ARG A 157 -16.47 10.32 -2.10
CA ARG A 157 -16.78 11.03 -3.34
C ARG A 157 -17.28 10.09 -4.42
N HIS A 158 -18.14 10.64 -5.27
CA HIS A 158 -18.65 9.97 -6.46
C HIS A 158 -18.51 10.89 -7.66
N TYR A 159 -18.26 10.28 -8.82
CA TYR A 159 -18.08 10.95 -10.09
C TYR A 159 -19.05 10.32 -11.06
N GLU A 160 -20.01 11.11 -11.53
CA GLU A 160 -21.11 10.65 -12.38
C GLU A 160 -21.01 11.35 -13.73
N VAL A 161 -21.09 10.56 -14.80
CA VAL A 161 -21.04 11.06 -16.18
C VAL A 161 -22.08 10.29 -16.98
N GLU A 162 -22.77 10.98 -17.88
CA GLU A 162 -23.65 10.37 -18.86
C GLU A 162 -22.81 9.65 -19.91
N GLY A 163 -23.11 8.37 -20.14
CA GLY A 163 -22.34 7.52 -21.03
C GLY A 163 -22.46 6.05 -20.68
N ASN A 164 -21.83 5.22 -21.51
CA ASN A 164 -21.80 3.76 -21.34
C ASN A 164 -20.44 3.24 -20.85
N GLU A 165 -19.42 4.10 -20.78
CA GLU A 165 -18.04 3.69 -20.57
C GLU A 165 -17.53 4.07 -19.16
N PRO A 166 -17.08 3.09 -18.34
CA PRO A 166 -16.44 3.35 -17.03
C PRO A 166 -15.26 4.32 -17.06
N ARG A 167 -14.62 4.44 -18.23
CA ARG A 167 -13.50 5.34 -18.45
C ARG A 167 -13.90 6.81 -18.24
N ASP A 168 -15.14 7.18 -18.53
CA ASP A 168 -15.59 8.58 -18.48
C ASP A 168 -15.74 9.05 -17.02
N ALA A 169 -16.32 8.23 -16.15
CA ALA A 169 -16.35 8.50 -14.71
C ALA A 169 -14.94 8.55 -14.10
N CYS A 170 -14.02 7.70 -14.57
CA CYS A 170 -12.60 7.79 -14.17
C CYS A 170 -11.92 9.06 -14.70
N ALA A 171 -12.31 9.56 -15.88
CA ALA A 171 -11.78 10.80 -16.43
C ALA A 171 -12.26 12.01 -15.61
N ALA A 172 -13.53 12.02 -15.21
CA ALA A 172 -14.06 13.02 -14.28
C ALA A 172 -13.28 13.05 -12.96
N PHE A 173 -12.93 11.89 -12.40
CA PHE A 173 -12.02 11.82 -11.25
C PHE A 173 -10.63 12.40 -11.56
N LYS A 174 -10.03 12.03 -12.70
CA LYS A 174 -8.67 12.45 -13.07
C LYS A 174 -8.53 13.98 -13.15
N TYR A 175 -9.57 14.66 -13.63
CA TYR A 175 -9.59 16.10 -13.85
C TYR A 175 -10.30 16.88 -12.73
N ASP A 176 -10.70 16.23 -11.64
CA ASP A 176 -11.26 16.91 -10.48
C ASP A 176 -10.18 17.78 -9.79
N PRO A 177 -10.46 19.08 -9.52
CA PRO A 177 -9.47 19.98 -8.93
C PRO A 177 -8.95 19.56 -7.55
N GLU A 178 -9.78 18.91 -6.73
CA GLU A 178 -9.37 18.44 -5.41
C GLU A 178 -8.55 17.15 -5.51
N VAL A 179 -8.83 16.30 -6.51
CA VAL A 179 -7.94 15.18 -6.87
C VAL A 179 -6.59 15.70 -7.37
N ASP A 180 -6.56 16.73 -8.23
CA ASP A 180 -5.32 17.35 -8.71
C ASP A 180 -4.48 17.94 -7.57
N LYS A 181 -5.15 18.63 -6.63
CA LYS A 181 -4.50 19.18 -5.44
C LYS A 181 -3.95 18.08 -4.53
N ALA A 182 -4.69 16.99 -4.34
CA ALA A 182 -4.29 15.87 -3.50
C ALA A 182 -3.17 15.03 -4.15
N ARG A 183 -3.23 14.77 -5.47
CA ARG A 183 -2.24 13.90 -6.15
C ARG A 183 -0.83 14.46 -6.03
N ARG A 184 -0.66 15.78 -5.98
CA ARG A 184 0.62 16.48 -5.84
C ARG A 184 1.23 16.31 -4.44
N LYS A 185 0.45 15.85 -3.47
CA LYS A 185 0.81 15.69 -2.06
C LYS A 185 0.80 14.23 -1.60
N LEU A 186 0.65 13.26 -2.51
CA LEU A 186 0.68 11.86 -2.13
C LEU A 186 2.07 11.42 -1.66
N LEU A 187 2.12 10.48 -0.73
CA LEU A 187 3.38 9.86 -0.32
C LEU A 187 4.12 9.21 -1.49
N PRO A 188 5.45 9.15 -1.51
CA PRO A 188 6.20 8.39 -2.50
C PRO A 188 5.67 6.96 -2.65
N PRO A 189 5.90 6.31 -3.81
CA PRO A 189 5.54 4.91 -3.98
C PRO A 189 6.09 4.05 -2.83
N LEU A 190 5.26 3.19 -2.24
CA LEU A 190 5.65 2.36 -1.09
C LEU A 190 6.95 1.59 -1.32
N GLN A 191 7.17 1.10 -2.55
CA GLN A 191 8.39 0.40 -2.91
C GLN A 191 9.63 1.29 -2.81
N LYS A 192 9.53 2.58 -3.18
CA LYS A 192 10.62 3.55 -3.02
C LYS A 192 10.92 3.77 -1.54
N ILE A 193 9.89 4.01 -0.73
CA ILE A 193 10.05 4.18 0.73
C ILE A 193 10.77 2.96 1.33
N ARG A 194 10.33 1.74 0.98
CA ARG A 194 10.96 0.49 1.42
C ARG A 194 12.42 0.40 1.01
N GLN A 195 12.76 0.73 -0.24
CA GLN A 195 14.16 0.70 -0.71
C GLN A 195 15.06 1.59 0.14
N HIS A 196 14.59 2.78 0.53
CA HIS A 196 15.34 3.71 1.37
C HIS A 196 15.44 3.31 2.84
N CYS A 197 14.46 2.57 3.37
CA CYS A 197 14.36 2.31 4.80
C CYS A 197 14.59 0.84 5.18
N MET A 198 14.92 -0.02 4.23
CA MET A 198 15.12 -1.44 4.48
C MET A 198 16.44 -1.69 5.21
N LEU A 199 16.37 -2.50 6.28
CA LEU A 199 17.55 -2.99 6.99
C LEU A 199 18.23 -4.08 6.16
N SER A 200 19.54 -4.00 6.06
CA SER A 200 20.39 -5.02 5.44
C SER A 200 20.32 -6.34 6.20
N LYS A 201 20.66 -7.45 5.52
CA LYS A 201 20.72 -8.78 6.14
C LYS A 201 21.68 -8.81 7.34
N ALA A 202 22.80 -8.12 7.26
CA ALA A 202 23.78 -8.01 8.34
C ALA A 202 23.22 -7.26 9.56
N GLN A 203 22.55 -6.12 9.35
CA GLN A 203 21.90 -5.38 10.44
C GLN A 203 20.79 -6.19 11.11
N LYS A 204 19.96 -6.91 10.33
CA LYS A 204 18.92 -7.79 10.88
C LYS A 204 19.51 -8.92 11.72
N GLU A 205 20.63 -9.50 11.28
CA GLU A 205 21.31 -10.56 12.05
C GLU A 205 21.92 -10.04 13.35
N GLU A 206 22.54 -8.86 13.30
CA GLU A 206 23.09 -8.21 14.49
C GLU A 206 21.99 -7.82 15.50
N LEU A 207 20.84 -7.36 15.02
CA LEU A 207 19.65 -7.13 15.86
C LEU A 207 19.23 -8.39 16.61
N ARG A 208 19.14 -9.52 15.90
CA ARG A 208 18.78 -10.81 16.51
C ARG A 208 19.78 -11.25 17.56
N LYS A 209 21.09 -11.10 17.28
CA LYS A 209 22.17 -11.40 18.25
C LYS A 209 22.04 -10.57 19.54
N ARG A 210 21.57 -9.32 19.42
CA ARG A 210 21.30 -8.43 20.56
C ARG A 210 19.94 -8.66 21.22
N GLY A 211 19.17 -9.64 20.75
CA GLY A 211 17.87 -10.01 21.31
C GLY A 211 16.71 -9.12 20.86
N PHE A 212 16.88 -8.35 19.78
CA PHE A 212 15.79 -7.58 19.17
C PHE A 212 15.10 -8.36 18.06
N ASP A 213 13.80 -8.14 17.91
CA ASP A 213 13.06 -8.58 16.73
C ASP A 213 13.35 -7.64 15.55
N ALA A 214 13.95 -8.19 14.50
CA ALA A 214 14.32 -7.42 13.32
C ALA A 214 13.12 -6.92 12.52
N GLU A 215 11.96 -7.59 12.58
CA GLU A 215 10.73 -7.17 11.90
C GLU A 215 10.10 -5.98 12.62
N ASP A 216 10.03 -6.02 13.94
CA ASP A 216 9.54 -4.90 14.75
C ASP A 216 10.40 -3.65 14.53
N VAL A 217 11.73 -3.80 14.57
CA VAL A 217 12.64 -2.66 14.31
C VAL A 217 12.49 -2.14 12.88
N GLN A 218 12.32 -3.03 11.89
CA GLN A 218 12.07 -2.62 10.51
C GLN A 218 10.76 -1.82 10.38
N ASN A 219 9.72 -2.22 11.10
CA ASN A 219 8.44 -1.53 11.15
C ASN A 219 8.57 -0.16 11.83
N ASP A 220 9.31 -0.06 12.92
CA ASP A 220 9.58 1.22 13.61
C ASP A 220 10.31 2.22 12.71
N VAL A 221 11.34 1.75 12.01
CA VAL A 221 12.07 2.56 11.00
C VAL A 221 11.09 3.07 9.93
N TYR A 222 10.27 2.17 9.38
CA TYR A 222 9.30 2.53 8.35
C TYR A 222 8.30 3.56 8.88
N MET A 223 7.75 3.38 10.07
CA MET A 223 6.76 4.29 10.67
C MET A 223 7.35 5.66 10.97
N LEU A 224 8.61 5.74 11.41
CA LEU A 224 9.30 7.01 11.62
C LEU A 224 9.51 7.77 10.31
N VAL A 225 10.02 7.10 9.28
CA VAL A 225 10.19 7.69 7.94
C VAL A 225 8.84 8.13 7.39
N TYR A 226 7.82 7.28 7.50
CA TYR A 226 6.45 7.56 7.10
C TYR A 226 5.91 8.83 7.79
N SER A 227 6.08 8.94 9.11
CA SER A 227 5.66 10.12 9.87
C SER A 227 6.39 11.41 9.45
N GLY A 228 7.63 11.29 8.97
CA GLY A 228 8.44 12.39 8.48
C GLY A 228 7.90 13.07 7.22
N PHE A 229 7.05 12.40 6.45
CA PHE A 229 6.41 12.99 5.28
C PHE A 229 5.21 13.89 5.61
N ARG A 230 4.56 13.69 6.76
CA ARG A 230 3.44 14.53 7.19
C ARG A 230 3.81 16.02 7.28
N PRO A 231 4.91 16.43 7.96
CA PRO A 231 5.33 17.84 7.97
C PRO A 231 5.80 18.36 6.61
N LEU A 232 6.04 17.49 5.61
CA LEU A 232 6.32 17.89 4.23
C LEU A 232 5.04 18.22 3.45
N GLY A 233 3.87 18.13 4.09
CA GLY A 233 2.58 18.45 3.48
C GLY A 233 1.95 17.28 2.75
N CYS A 234 2.44 16.05 2.94
CA CYS A 234 1.85 14.87 2.32
C CYS A 234 0.46 14.56 2.91
N CYS A 235 -0.43 14.03 2.07
CA CYS A 235 -1.76 13.58 2.46
C CYS A 235 -1.92 12.07 2.26
N THR A 236 -2.74 11.48 3.12
CA THR A 236 -3.12 10.07 3.10
C THR A 236 -4.52 9.96 3.69
N ALA A 237 -5.26 8.91 3.33
CA ALA A 237 -6.57 8.62 3.90
C ALA A 237 -6.51 8.61 5.45
N PHE A 238 -5.44 8.08 6.04
CA PHE A 238 -5.25 8.07 7.49
C PHE A 238 -5.06 9.47 8.07
N TRP A 239 -4.17 10.29 7.50
CA TRP A 239 -3.88 11.63 8.02
C TRP A 239 -5.02 12.61 7.81
N ASP A 240 -5.83 12.37 6.79
CA ASP A 240 -7.00 13.18 6.48
C ASP A 240 -8.26 12.72 7.26
N GLY A 241 -8.12 11.72 8.16
CA GLY A 241 -9.22 11.22 8.99
C GLY A 241 -10.27 10.40 8.23
N ASN A 242 -9.91 9.91 7.05
CA ASN A 242 -10.79 9.30 6.07
C ASN A 242 -10.50 7.79 5.94
N VAL A 243 -10.50 7.12 7.09
CA VAL A 243 -10.19 5.69 7.24
C VAL A 243 -11.41 4.94 7.76
N SER A 244 -11.94 4.02 6.94
CA SER A 244 -12.86 2.97 7.41
C SER A 244 -12.13 1.90 8.24
N LYS A 245 -10.80 1.78 8.08
CA LYS A 245 -9.89 0.93 8.85
C LYS A 245 -8.57 1.67 9.08
N PRO A 246 -7.94 1.60 10.26
CA PRO A 246 -6.63 2.22 10.48
C PRO A 246 -5.61 1.68 9.43
N PRO A 247 -4.64 2.51 9.00
CA PRO A 247 -3.56 2.05 8.11
C PRO A 247 -2.97 0.83 8.77
N MET A 248 -2.63 -0.20 7.97
CA MET A 248 -2.11 -1.48 8.46
C MET A 248 -1.13 -1.26 9.62
N ILE A 249 -1.67 -1.31 10.84
CA ILE A 249 -0.92 -1.65 12.02
C ILE A 249 -0.63 -3.10 11.70
N PHE A 250 0.61 -3.38 11.28
CA PHE A 250 1.10 -4.74 11.13
C PHE A 250 0.71 -5.44 12.43
N LYS A 251 -0.33 -6.28 12.35
CA LYS A 251 -0.86 -6.94 13.53
C LYS A 251 0.30 -7.72 14.11
N LYS A 252 0.60 -7.49 15.39
CA LYS A 252 1.42 -8.41 16.16
C LYS A 252 0.88 -9.83 15.91
N PRO A 253 1.69 -10.79 15.48
CA PRO A 253 1.30 -12.17 15.66
C PRO A 253 1.14 -12.39 17.17
N GLU A 254 -0.03 -12.93 17.55
CA GLU A 254 -0.33 -13.36 18.92
C GLU A 254 0.57 -14.50 19.38
#